data_AF-A0A9W9H5H9-F1
#
_entry.id   AF-A0A9W9H5H9-F1
#
_cell.length_a   1.000
_cell.length_b   1.000
_cell.length_c   1.000
_cell.angle_alpha   90.00
_cell.angle_beta   90.00
_cell.angle_gamma   90.00
#
_symmetry.space_group_name_H-M   'P 1'
#
loop_
_entity.id
_entity.type
_entity.pdbx_description
1 polymer ?
#
loop_
_entity_poly.entity_id
_entity_poly.type
_entity_poly.pdbx_seq_one_letter_code
_entity_poly.pdbx_strand_id
1 'polypeptide(L)'
;MNGSKRVRYGDVEGFLDDLPPSTNRYTYEGKEKFEEIARLEYHRLEHSLRNPQSEPLDNSDISEYFVIIIDPASFRRDFSLKLNVGVRQFYNSTLQVLILRMTLPEHSEVAGIFHDAVMEALRPMGLNKAAIHRYGGASINVGGGNTKQPDWGWGPRRRPRGVANRPSVVLEASLSGPEAKLRNDAMMWVDPTRGEASMAITIKVNRQKPMITIQTWEWDSDSQRPHVTQSCVIEKTGDNITVSKHALTIPFNLLLGRPPSIPRETDIRLQKQDLVEIGTGVWDMQGL
;
A
#
# COMPACT_ATOMS: atom_id res chain seq x y z
N MET A 1 -27.20 -17.20 20.88
CA MET A 1 -27.32 -18.02 19.66
C MET A 1 -26.69 -17.25 18.51
N ASN A 2 -25.42 -17.51 18.20
CA ASN A 2 -24.72 -16.86 17.09
C ASN A 2 -25.05 -17.63 15.81
N GLY A 3 -25.97 -17.08 15.01
CA GLY A 3 -26.17 -17.53 13.64
C GLY A 3 -24.92 -17.22 12.83
N SER A 4 -24.14 -18.26 12.52
CA SER A 4 -23.07 -18.17 11.54
C SER A 4 -23.70 -17.77 10.21
N LYS A 5 -23.53 -16.51 9.79
CA LYS A 5 -23.90 -16.06 8.44
C LYS A 5 -23.07 -16.91 7.49
N ARG A 6 -23.73 -17.83 6.78
CA ARG A 6 -23.12 -18.67 5.76
C ARG A 6 -22.55 -17.74 4.69
N VAL A 7 -21.22 -17.71 4.56
CA VAL A 7 -20.51 -16.96 3.51
C VAL A 7 -21.04 -17.45 2.16
N ARG A 8 -21.56 -16.54 1.33
CA ARG A 8 -22.00 -16.93 -0.02
C ARG A 8 -20.81 -16.87 -0.96
N TYR A 9 -20.78 -17.80 -1.92
CA TYR A 9 -19.74 -17.85 -2.95
C TYR A 9 -19.58 -16.50 -3.69
N GLY A 10 -20.69 -15.80 -3.98
CA GLY A 10 -20.65 -14.48 -4.62
C GLY A 10 -20.04 -13.36 -3.76
N ASP A 11 -20.03 -13.48 -2.44
CA ASP A 11 -19.41 -12.48 -1.55
C ASP A 11 -17.87 -12.59 -1.60
N VAL A 12 -17.34 -13.78 -1.86
CA VAL A 12 -15.90 -14.03 -2.03
C VAL A 12 -15.42 -13.51 -3.38
N GLU A 13 -16.14 -13.81 -4.46
CA GLU A 13 -15.76 -13.29 -5.79
C GLU A 13 -15.78 -11.76 -5.81
N GLY A 14 -16.83 -11.12 -5.30
CA GLY A 14 -16.89 -9.66 -5.21
C GLY A 14 -15.76 -9.00 -4.42
N PHE A 15 -15.16 -9.71 -3.45
CA PHE A 15 -14.01 -9.22 -2.69
C PHE A 15 -12.68 -9.39 -3.44
N LEU A 16 -12.64 -10.30 -4.42
CA LEU A 16 -11.45 -10.62 -5.22
C LEU A 16 -11.50 -10.04 -6.63
N ASP A 17 -12.61 -9.42 -7.03
CA ASP A 17 -12.85 -8.84 -8.36
C ASP A 17 -11.80 -7.82 -8.80
N ASP A 18 -11.09 -7.19 -7.85
CA ASP A 18 -10.03 -6.22 -8.15
C ASP A 18 -8.63 -6.83 -8.27
N LEU A 19 -8.48 -8.14 -8.09
CA LEU A 19 -7.22 -8.85 -8.30
C LEU A 19 -7.04 -9.26 -9.77
N PRO A 20 -5.80 -9.35 -10.27
CA PRO A 20 -5.52 -9.90 -11.60
C PRO A 20 -6.16 -11.27 -11.81
N PRO A 21 -6.68 -11.58 -13.01
CA PRO A 21 -7.28 -12.88 -13.31
C PRO A 21 -6.35 -14.09 -13.07
N SER A 22 -5.03 -13.88 -13.18
CA SER A 22 -4.01 -14.91 -12.93
C SER A 22 -3.73 -15.19 -11.45
N THR A 23 -4.42 -14.51 -10.53
CA THR A 23 -4.22 -14.66 -9.09
C THR A 23 -4.62 -16.07 -8.64
N ASN A 24 -3.61 -16.85 -8.25
CA ASN A 24 -3.83 -18.21 -7.75
C ASN A 24 -4.48 -18.22 -6.35
N ARG A 25 -5.28 -19.26 -6.10
CA ARG A 25 -6.01 -19.45 -4.83
C ARG A 25 -5.67 -20.82 -4.25
N TYR A 26 -5.45 -20.87 -2.94
CA TYR A 26 -5.07 -22.07 -2.21
C TYR A 26 -5.85 -22.20 -0.91
N THR A 27 -5.95 -23.41 -0.37
CA THR A 27 -6.46 -23.65 0.99
C THR A 27 -5.30 -23.71 1.96
N TYR A 28 -5.47 -23.16 3.17
CA TYR A 28 -4.45 -23.25 4.19
C TYR A 28 -4.31 -24.68 4.74
N GLU A 29 -3.12 -25.26 4.59
CA GLU A 29 -2.79 -26.62 5.06
C GLU A 29 -1.68 -26.65 6.13
N GLY A 30 -1.29 -25.48 6.63
CA GLY A 30 -0.21 -25.33 7.61
C GLY A 30 0.94 -24.46 7.10
N LYS A 31 1.80 -24.06 8.03
CA LYS A 31 2.85 -23.06 7.78
C LYS A 31 3.90 -23.53 6.78
N GLU A 32 4.31 -24.80 6.84
CA GLU A 32 5.29 -25.36 5.91
C GLU A 32 4.76 -25.33 4.47
N LYS A 33 3.52 -25.80 4.28
CA LYS A 33 2.88 -25.78 2.95
C LYS A 33 2.69 -24.35 2.43
N PHE A 34 2.32 -23.43 3.32
CA PHE A 34 2.25 -22.02 2.99
C PHE A 34 3.58 -21.46 2.50
N GLU A 35 4.70 -21.77 3.16
CA GLU A 35 6.01 -21.29 2.73
C GLU A 35 6.42 -21.87 1.35
N GLU A 36 6.08 -23.13 1.06
CA GLU A 36 6.24 -23.70 -0.29
C GLU A 36 5.44 -22.93 -1.35
N ILE A 37 4.16 -22.67 -1.07
CA ILE A 37 3.30 -21.90 -1.97
C ILE A 37 3.87 -20.50 -2.20
N ALA A 38 4.30 -19.81 -1.14
CA ALA A 38 4.86 -18.48 -1.27
C ALA A 38 6.11 -18.50 -2.16
N ARG A 39 7.04 -19.45 -1.97
CA ARG A 39 8.24 -19.59 -2.82
C ARG A 39 7.86 -19.88 -4.28
N LEU A 40 6.88 -20.75 -4.51
CA LEU A 40 6.38 -21.07 -5.84
C LEU A 40 5.81 -19.84 -6.56
N GLU A 41 4.93 -19.09 -5.89
CA GLU A 41 4.34 -17.87 -6.46
C GLU A 41 5.40 -16.80 -6.71
N TYR A 42 6.39 -16.68 -5.83
CA TYR A 42 7.55 -15.80 -6.04
C TYR A 42 8.30 -16.15 -7.33
N HIS A 43 8.61 -17.43 -7.54
CA HIS A 43 9.27 -17.88 -8.76
C HIS A 43 8.42 -17.66 -10.01
N ARG A 44 7.09 -17.86 -9.92
CA ARG A 44 6.16 -17.56 -11.03
C ARG A 44 6.20 -16.08 -11.38
N LEU A 45 6.09 -15.20 -10.38
CA LEU A 45 6.15 -13.76 -10.57
C LEU A 45 7.50 -13.36 -11.20
N GLU A 46 8.62 -13.79 -10.64
CA GLU A 46 9.95 -13.49 -11.20
C GLU A 46 10.12 -13.97 -12.64
N HIS A 47 9.62 -15.16 -12.96
CA HIS A 47 9.66 -15.71 -14.31
C HIS A 47 8.82 -14.87 -15.29
N SER A 48 7.59 -14.52 -14.90
CA SER A 48 6.71 -13.66 -15.70
C SER A 48 7.31 -12.26 -15.92
N LEU A 49 7.99 -11.71 -14.92
CA LEU A 49 8.65 -10.41 -15.02
C LEU A 49 9.89 -10.42 -15.93
N ARG A 50 10.61 -11.55 -16.01
CA ARG A 50 11.81 -11.71 -16.86
C ARG A 50 11.49 -12.03 -18.32
N ASN A 51 10.34 -12.65 -18.59
CA ASN A 51 9.95 -13.12 -19.92
C ASN A 51 8.65 -12.47 -20.43
N PRO A 52 8.59 -11.14 -20.62
CA PRO A 52 7.36 -10.44 -21.03
C PRO A 52 6.90 -10.70 -22.48
N GLN A 53 7.56 -11.60 -23.23
CA GLN A 53 7.32 -11.82 -24.67
C GLN A 53 6.48 -13.07 -25.03
N SER A 54 6.01 -13.85 -24.06
CA SER A 54 5.31 -15.11 -24.38
C SER A 54 3.80 -15.01 -24.53
N GLU A 55 3.26 -13.83 -24.91
CA GLU A 55 1.94 -13.54 -25.55
C GLU A 55 1.62 -12.04 -25.34
N PRO A 56 0.86 -11.37 -26.22
CA PRO A 56 0.51 -9.95 -26.07
C PRO A 56 -0.57 -9.79 -24.98
N LEU A 57 -0.23 -10.08 -23.73
CA LEU A 57 -1.09 -9.81 -22.58
C LEU A 57 -0.72 -8.45 -21.99
N ASP A 58 -1.76 -7.63 -21.83
CA ASP A 58 -1.71 -6.46 -20.97
C ASP A 58 -1.09 -6.88 -19.62
N ASN A 59 -0.08 -6.13 -19.12
CA ASN A 59 0.62 -6.44 -17.87
C ASN A 59 -0.33 -6.54 -16.65
N SER A 60 -1.61 -6.14 -16.83
CA SER A 60 -2.73 -6.38 -15.93
C SER A 60 -2.95 -7.85 -15.58
N ASP A 61 -2.42 -8.79 -16.35
CA ASP A 61 -2.58 -10.22 -16.12
C ASP A 61 -1.43 -10.86 -15.32
N ILE A 62 -0.37 -10.15 -14.93
CA ILE A 62 0.66 -10.70 -14.04
C ILE A 62 0.32 -10.38 -12.59
N SER A 63 -0.07 -11.40 -11.82
CA SER A 63 -0.41 -11.19 -10.41
C SER A 63 0.81 -11.09 -9.50
N GLU A 64 0.93 -9.97 -8.80
CA GLU A 64 1.76 -9.85 -7.60
C GLU A 64 1.06 -10.40 -6.34
N TYR A 65 -0.11 -11.02 -6.51
CA TYR A 65 -0.95 -11.52 -5.44
C TYR A 65 -1.14 -13.04 -5.54
N PHE A 66 -1.39 -13.66 -4.39
CA PHE A 66 -2.02 -14.96 -4.28
C PHE A 66 -2.94 -14.98 -3.07
N VAL A 67 -3.90 -15.90 -3.06
CA VAL A 67 -4.95 -15.96 -2.05
C VAL A 67 -4.86 -17.27 -1.28
N ILE A 68 -4.98 -17.18 0.04
CA ILE A 68 -5.13 -18.32 0.93
C ILE A 68 -6.51 -18.26 1.59
N ILE A 69 -7.30 -19.33 1.45
CA ILE A 69 -8.52 -19.54 2.22
C ILE A 69 -8.12 -20.08 3.59
N ILE A 70 -8.40 -19.31 4.65
CA ILE A 70 -7.92 -19.58 6.00
C ILE A 70 -8.92 -19.15 7.07
N ASP A 71 -9.19 -20.07 8.00
CA ASP A 71 -10.09 -19.82 9.11
C ASP A 71 -9.49 -18.82 10.14
N PRO A 72 -10.33 -18.12 10.92
CA PRO A 72 -9.85 -17.11 11.87
C PRO A 72 -8.92 -17.63 12.97
N ALA A 73 -9.05 -18.91 13.38
CA ALA A 73 -8.20 -19.47 14.42
C ALA A 73 -6.80 -19.76 13.87
N SER A 74 -6.71 -20.34 12.67
CA SER A 74 -5.43 -20.58 11.99
C SER A 74 -4.74 -19.28 11.60
N PHE A 75 -5.46 -18.29 11.07
CA PHE A 75 -4.89 -16.97 10.78
C PHE A 75 -4.25 -16.35 12.03
N ARG A 76 -4.99 -16.33 13.15
CA ARG A 76 -4.48 -15.75 14.40
C ARG A 76 -3.24 -16.49 14.92
N ARG A 77 -3.23 -17.82 14.84
CA ARG A 77 -2.11 -18.63 15.33
C ARG A 77 -0.85 -18.43 14.48
N ASP A 78 -0.99 -18.41 13.16
CA ASP A 78 0.15 -18.59 12.26
C ASP A 78 0.58 -17.30 11.53
N PHE A 79 -0.28 -16.28 11.44
CA PHE A 79 -0.06 -15.04 10.66
C PHE A 79 -0.05 -13.76 11.49
N SER A 80 -0.24 -13.84 12.82
CA SER A 80 -0.14 -12.67 13.72
C SER A 80 1.30 -12.15 13.90
N LEU A 81 2.30 -12.93 13.47
CA LEU A 81 3.73 -12.59 13.55
C LEU A 81 4.32 -12.35 12.17
N LYS A 82 5.51 -11.76 12.14
CA LYS A 82 6.28 -11.57 10.91
C LYS A 82 6.55 -12.93 10.26
N LEU A 83 6.15 -13.05 9.00
CA LEU A 83 6.39 -14.24 8.20
C LEU A 83 7.83 -14.29 7.70
N ASN A 84 8.33 -15.49 7.42
CA ASN A 84 9.65 -15.72 6.81
C ASN A 84 9.67 -15.46 5.29
N VAL A 85 8.59 -14.90 4.76
CA VAL A 85 8.40 -14.60 3.34
C VAL A 85 8.04 -13.11 3.20
N GLY A 86 8.54 -12.47 2.15
CA GLY A 86 8.31 -11.05 1.90
C GLY A 86 6.89 -10.79 1.41
N VAL A 87 5.89 -10.75 2.28
CA VAL A 87 4.50 -10.52 1.84
C VAL A 87 3.85 -9.41 2.64
N ARG A 88 2.88 -8.73 2.02
CA ARG A 88 1.90 -7.87 2.68
C ARG A 88 0.57 -8.57 2.74
N GLN A 89 -0.08 -8.47 3.90
CA GLN A 89 -1.29 -9.21 4.21
C GLN A 89 -2.53 -8.32 4.13
N PHE A 90 -3.61 -8.83 3.54
CA PHE A 90 -4.97 -8.32 3.74
C PHE A 90 -5.91 -9.49 4.05
N TYR A 91 -6.33 -9.58 5.31
CA TYR A 91 -7.23 -10.62 5.79
C TYR A 91 -8.66 -10.10 5.94
N ASN A 92 -9.60 -10.85 5.38
CA ASN A 92 -11.03 -10.69 5.61
C ASN A 92 -11.55 -11.85 6.47
N SER A 93 -11.89 -11.53 7.73
CA SER A 93 -12.30 -12.55 8.71
C SER A 93 -13.67 -13.16 8.42
N THR A 94 -14.57 -12.38 7.82
CA THR A 94 -15.91 -12.83 7.48
C THR A 94 -15.87 -13.81 6.32
N LEU A 95 -15.07 -13.49 5.31
CA LEU A 95 -14.91 -14.34 4.12
C LEU A 95 -13.92 -15.49 4.30
N GLN A 96 -13.10 -15.46 5.36
CA GLN A 96 -12.02 -16.42 5.60
C GLN A 96 -10.97 -16.41 4.48
N VAL A 97 -10.65 -15.20 4.00
CA VAL A 97 -9.76 -14.99 2.85
C VAL A 97 -8.59 -14.13 3.26
N LEU A 98 -7.38 -14.61 2.98
CA LEU A 98 -6.13 -13.89 3.14
C LEU A 98 -5.55 -13.61 1.76
N ILE A 99 -5.57 -12.34 1.35
CA ILE A 99 -4.85 -11.86 0.16
C ILE A 99 -3.41 -11.56 0.58
N LEU A 100 -2.46 -12.10 -0.16
CA LEU A 100 -1.04 -11.90 0.04
C LEU A 100 -0.44 -11.25 -1.19
N ARG A 101 0.20 -10.10 -1.00
CA ARG A 101 0.98 -9.44 -2.03
C ARG A 101 2.45 -9.73 -1.84
N MET A 102 3.10 -10.27 -2.86
CA MET A 102 4.55 -10.47 -2.89
C MET A 102 5.27 -9.13 -2.97
N THR A 103 6.23 -8.91 -2.07
CA THR A 103 7.01 -7.67 -2.00
C THR A 103 8.31 -7.82 -2.78
N LEU A 104 8.36 -7.23 -3.97
CA LEU A 104 9.56 -7.11 -4.79
C LEU A 104 10.52 -6.02 -4.26
N PRO A 105 11.81 -6.07 -4.63
CA PRO A 105 12.79 -5.03 -4.27
C PRO A 105 12.33 -3.62 -4.65
N GLU A 106 11.74 -3.43 -5.82
CA GLU A 106 11.28 -2.12 -6.30
C GLU A 106 10.17 -1.54 -5.41
N HIS A 107 9.32 -2.38 -4.79
CA HIS A 107 8.33 -1.91 -3.80
C HIS A 107 9.02 -1.32 -2.57
N SER A 108 10.09 -1.97 -2.11
CA SER A 108 10.85 -1.52 -0.95
C SER A 108 11.62 -0.23 -1.26
N GLU A 109 12.16 -0.11 -2.47
CA GLU A 109 12.89 1.07 -2.93
C GLU A 109 11.97 2.29 -3.02
N VAL A 110 10.82 2.17 -3.70
CA VAL A 110 9.80 3.23 -3.78
C VAL A 110 9.42 3.72 -2.37
N ALA A 111 9.06 2.79 -1.49
CA ALA A 111 8.63 3.13 -0.14
C ALA A 111 9.75 3.73 0.70
N GLY A 112 10.99 3.27 0.51
CA GLY A 112 12.20 3.74 1.19
C GLY A 112 12.54 5.18 0.81
N ILE A 113 12.70 5.46 -0.48
CA ILE A 113 13.02 6.81 -0.97
C ILE A 113 11.93 7.80 -0.56
N PHE A 114 10.65 7.42 -0.71
CA PHE A 114 9.54 8.26 -0.29
C PHE A 114 9.54 8.50 1.23
N HIS A 115 9.85 7.47 2.03
CA HIS A 115 10.00 7.60 3.47
C HIS A 115 11.09 8.60 3.85
N ASP A 116 12.24 8.51 3.20
CA ASP A 116 13.37 9.40 3.49
C ASP A 116 13.00 10.84 3.16
N ALA A 117 12.43 11.12 1.98
CA ALA A 117 11.94 12.45 1.61
C ALA A 117 10.98 13.05 2.65
N VAL A 118 10.00 12.26 3.12
CA VAL A 118 9.07 12.70 4.19
C VAL A 118 9.83 13.02 5.49
N MET A 119 10.77 12.15 5.90
CA MET A 119 11.52 12.35 7.13
C MET A 119 12.50 13.52 7.04
N GLU A 120 13.06 13.80 5.87
CA GLU A 120 13.93 14.94 5.59
C GLU A 120 13.16 16.25 5.72
N ALA A 121 11.96 16.32 5.12
CA ALA A 121 11.08 17.47 5.22
C ALA A 121 10.61 17.75 6.67
N LEU A 122 10.44 16.71 7.49
CA LEU A 122 10.08 16.83 8.91
C LEU A 122 11.24 17.24 9.83
N ARG A 123 12.48 16.95 9.44
CA ARG A 123 13.71 17.24 10.21
C ARG A 123 13.83 18.71 10.64
N PRO A 124 13.70 19.73 9.76
CA PRO A 124 13.83 21.14 10.16
C PRO A 124 12.72 21.60 11.11
N MET A 125 11.59 20.90 11.16
CA MET A 125 10.49 21.20 12.08
C MET A 125 10.79 20.72 13.53
N GLY A 126 11.88 19.97 13.72
CA GLY A 126 12.20 19.29 14.97
C GLY A 126 11.39 18.01 15.20
N LEU A 127 10.64 17.55 14.18
CA LEU A 127 9.84 16.34 14.21
C LEU A 127 10.68 15.15 13.75
N ASN A 128 11.56 14.68 14.64
CA ASN A 128 12.45 13.56 14.37
C ASN A 128 11.76 12.19 14.65
N LYS A 129 12.56 11.11 14.67
CA LYS A 129 12.12 9.73 14.96
C LYS A 129 11.34 9.56 16.29
N ALA A 130 11.46 10.51 17.22
CA ALA A 130 10.72 10.50 18.48
C ALA A 130 9.28 11.08 18.35
N ALA A 131 8.98 11.84 17.30
CA ALA A 131 7.67 12.46 17.09
C ALA A 131 6.73 11.60 16.22
N ILE A 132 7.28 10.78 15.32
CA ILE A 132 6.52 10.03 14.31
C ILE A 132 6.63 8.51 14.54
N HIS A 133 5.49 7.84 14.54
CA HIS A 133 5.39 6.38 14.46
C HIS A 133 5.36 5.94 13.00
N ARG A 134 5.95 4.77 12.73
CA ARG A 134 6.06 4.19 11.38
C ARG A 134 5.25 2.90 11.34
N TYR A 135 4.49 2.70 10.27
CA TYR A 135 3.53 1.60 10.18
C TYR A 135 3.82 0.63 9.01
N GLY A 136 5.02 0.68 8.41
CA GLY A 136 5.41 -0.24 7.35
C GLY A 136 5.28 -1.71 7.77
N GLY A 137 4.39 -2.45 7.09
CA GLY A 137 4.09 -3.85 7.41
C GLY A 137 3.34 -4.10 8.74
N ALA A 138 2.87 -3.05 9.42
CA ALA A 138 2.07 -3.21 10.64
C ALA A 138 0.66 -3.69 10.30
N SER A 139 0.14 -4.69 11.02
CA SER A 139 -1.23 -5.15 10.82
C SER A 139 -2.23 -4.17 11.44
N ILE A 140 -2.95 -3.44 10.59
CA ILE A 140 -3.97 -2.46 11.00
C ILE A 140 -5.35 -3.12 10.91
N ASN A 141 -6.16 -2.99 11.95
CA ASN A 141 -7.57 -3.37 11.90
C ASN A 141 -8.31 -2.36 11.02
N VAL A 142 -8.97 -2.82 9.97
CA VAL A 142 -9.68 -1.98 8.98
C VAL A 142 -11.20 -2.19 9.01
N GLY A 143 -11.73 -2.54 10.18
CA GLY A 143 -13.15 -2.75 10.43
C GLY A 143 -13.64 -4.16 10.09
N GLY A 144 -14.79 -4.56 10.66
CA GLY A 144 -15.43 -5.85 10.33
C GLY A 144 -14.60 -7.10 10.67
N GLY A 145 -13.62 -6.98 11.57
CA GLY A 145 -12.66 -8.04 11.87
C GLY A 145 -11.55 -8.21 10.82
N ASN A 146 -11.49 -7.34 9.82
CA ASN A 146 -10.50 -7.38 8.76
C ASN A 146 -9.21 -6.69 9.21
N THR A 147 -8.08 -7.15 8.67
CA THR A 147 -6.77 -6.57 8.95
C THR A 147 -5.97 -6.40 7.67
N LYS A 148 -5.32 -5.24 7.48
CA LYS A 148 -4.44 -4.99 6.33
C LYS A 148 -3.11 -4.42 6.79
N GLN A 149 -2.04 -4.79 6.09
CA GLN A 149 -0.71 -4.19 6.22
C GLN A 149 -0.49 -3.18 5.09
N PRO A 150 -0.19 -1.91 5.40
CA PRO A 150 0.19 -0.96 4.37
C PRO A 150 1.62 -1.22 3.89
N ASP A 151 1.96 -0.74 2.70
CA ASP A 151 3.36 -0.71 2.25
C ASP A 151 4.19 0.18 3.17
N TRP A 152 3.67 1.37 3.48
CA TRP A 152 4.22 2.25 4.51
C TRP A 152 3.15 3.11 5.18
N GLY A 153 3.51 3.75 6.29
CA GLY A 153 2.62 4.73 6.91
C GLY A 153 3.28 5.51 8.03
N TRP A 154 2.68 6.65 8.33
CA TRP A 154 3.15 7.61 9.33
C TRP A 154 2.00 8.09 10.19
N GLY A 155 2.29 8.42 11.45
CA GLY A 155 1.35 9.09 12.33
C GLY A 155 2.04 9.62 13.58
N PRO A 156 1.35 10.39 14.42
CA PRO A 156 1.93 10.92 15.65
C PRO A 156 2.29 9.76 16.59
N ARG A 157 3.48 9.81 17.18
CA ARG A 157 3.92 8.80 18.15
C ARG A 157 3.12 8.85 19.45
N ARG A 158 2.67 10.04 19.84
CA ARG A 158 1.81 10.26 21.00
C ARG A 158 0.42 10.66 20.52
N ARG A 159 -0.54 9.76 20.67
CA ARG A 159 -1.96 10.05 20.45
C ARG A 159 -2.67 10.36 21.76
N PRO A 160 -3.79 11.11 21.74
CA PRO A 160 -4.64 11.26 22.91
C PRO A 160 -5.05 9.90 23.49
N ARG A 161 -5.24 9.85 24.81
CA ARG A 161 -5.64 8.62 25.49
C ARG A 161 -6.98 8.11 24.91
N GLY A 162 -7.04 6.82 24.60
CA GLY A 162 -8.24 6.18 24.04
C GLY A 162 -8.31 6.19 22.51
N VAL A 163 -7.42 6.91 21.82
CA VAL A 163 -7.32 6.86 20.36
C VAL A 163 -6.41 5.69 19.96
N ALA A 164 -6.89 4.83 19.04
CA ALA A 164 -6.12 3.69 18.56
C ALA A 164 -4.82 4.13 17.85
N ASN A 165 -3.75 3.36 18.03
CA ASN A 165 -2.50 3.57 17.30
C ASN A 165 -2.65 3.08 15.86
N ARG A 166 -2.76 4.01 14.93
CA ARG A 166 -2.98 3.77 13.50
C ARG A 166 -2.21 4.82 12.69
N PRO A 167 -1.86 4.55 11.42
CA PRO A 167 -1.30 5.57 10.54
C PRO A 167 -2.33 6.68 10.30
N SER A 168 -1.89 7.94 10.33
CA SER A 168 -2.71 9.06 9.82
C SER A 168 -2.53 9.24 8.31
N VAL A 169 -1.34 8.89 7.80
CA VAL A 169 -1.01 8.90 6.38
C VAL A 169 -0.48 7.54 6.01
N VAL A 170 -0.99 6.97 4.93
CA VAL A 170 -0.56 5.66 4.42
C VAL A 170 -0.03 5.79 3.00
N LEU A 171 0.91 4.92 2.65
CA LEU A 171 1.45 4.78 1.31
C LEU A 171 1.15 3.37 0.82
N GLU A 172 0.65 3.28 -0.41
CA GLU A 172 0.51 2.03 -1.18
C GLU A 172 1.21 2.21 -2.53
N ALA A 173 2.07 1.28 -2.88
CA ALA A 173 2.72 1.24 -4.19
C ALA A 173 2.18 0.07 -5.00
N SER A 174 2.09 0.19 -6.31
CA SER A 174 1.83 -0.95 -7.20
C SER A 174 2.75 -0.89 -8.40
N LEU A 175 3.40 -2.03 -8.69
CA LEU A 175 4.30 -2.18 -9.83
C LEU A 175 3.53 -2.76 -11.01
N SER A 176 3.09 -4.01 -10.90
CA SER A 176 2.36 -4.73 -11.95
C SER A 176 0.86 -4.83 -11.69
N GLY A 177 0.38 -4.50 -10.49
CA GLY A 177 -1.03 -4.64 -10.12
C GLY A 177 -1.98 -3.68 -10.87
N PRO A 178 -3.28 -4.01 -10.97
CA PRO A 178 -4.27 -3.16 -11.64
C PRO A 178 -4.43 -1.82 -10.91
N GLU A 179 -4.67 -0.73 -11.67
CA GLU A 179 -4.94 0.59 -11.08
C GLU A 179 -6.19 0.57 -10.18
N ALA A 180 -7.19 -0.23 -10.56
CA ALA A 180 -8.41 -0.43 -9.77
C ALA A 180 -8.11 -0.94 -8.35
N LYS A 181 -7.18 -1.90 -8.21
CA LYS A 181 -6.78 -2.44 -6.91
C LYS A 181 -6.14 -1.38 -6.02
N LEU A 182 -5.21 -0.61 -6.59
CA LEU A 182 -4.50 0.45 -5.89
C LEU A 182 -5.46 1.57 -5.44
N ARG A 183 -6.40 1.94 -6.32
CA ARG A 183 -7.49 2.87 -6.00
C ARG A 183 -8.38 2.36 -4.88
N ASN A 184 -8.83 1.09 -4.94
CA ASN A 184 -9.68 0.50 -3.92
C ASN A 184 -8.99 0.44 -2.56
N ASP A 185 -7.69 0.15 -2.53
CA ASP A 185 -6.89 0.21 -1.31
C ASP A 185 -6.86 1.64 -0.73
N ALA A 186 -6.62 2.65 -1.56
CA ALA A 186 -6.64 4.05 -1.12
C ALA A 186 -7.99 4.49 -0.55
N MET A 187 -9.08 4.14 -1.26
CA MET A 187 -10.45 4.40 -0.84
C MET A 187 -10.75 3.75 0.52
N MET A 188 -10.34 2.50 0.71
CA MET A 188 -10.49 1.80 1.99
C MET A 188 -9.73 2.51 3.12
N TRP A 189 -8.50 2.95 2.84
CA TRP A 189 -7.66 3.57 3.85
C TRP A 189 -8.25 4.87 4.40
N VAL A 190 -8.83 5.71 3.54
CA VAL A 190 -9.40 6.99 3.96
C VAL A 190 -10.84 6.88 4.47
N ASP A 191 -11.50 5.75 4.26
CA ASP A 191 -12.86 5.51 4.76
C ASP A 191 -12.90 5.57 6.31
N PRO A 192 -13.72 6.44 6.90
CA PRO A 192 -13.78 6.68 8.34
C PRO A 192 -14.35 5.50 9.13
N THR A 193 -14.95 4.52 8.46
CA THR A 193 -15.46 3.29 9.08
C THR A 193 -14.52 2.10 8.91
N ARG A 194 -13.44 2.28 8.13
CA ARG A 194 -12.49 1.22 7.78
C ARG A 194 -11.08 1.61 8.16
N GLY A 195 -10.34 2.23 7.24
CA GLY A 195 -8.92 2.52 7.40
C GLY A 195 -8.62 3.70 8.33
N GLU A 196 -9.52 4.69 8.40
CA GLU A 196 -9.41 5.89 9.24
C GLU A 196 -8.11 6.70 9.06
N ALA A 197 -7.42 6.53 7.94
CA ALA A 197 -6.30 7.40 7.59
C ALA A 197 -6.86 8.76 7.15
N SER A 198 -6.22 9.84 7.60
CA SER A 198 -6.51 11.19 7.15
C SER A 198 -6.18 11.38 5.65
N MET A 199 -5.19 10.64 5.16
CA MET A 199 -4.76 10.68 3.76
C MET A 199 -4.16 9.33 3.35
N ALA A 200 -4.43 8.91 2.11
CA ALA A 200 -3.71 7.81 1.46
C ALA A 200 -2.92 8.34 0.26
N ILE A 201 -1.74 7.76 0.03
CA ILE A 201 -0.86 8.09 -1.09
C ILE A 201 -0.69 6.83 -1.91
N THR A 202 -0.97 6.91 -3.20
CA THR A 202 -0.81 5.79 -4.14
C THR A 202 0.31 6.09 -5.12
N ILE A 203 1.23 5.15 -5.31
CA ILE A 203 2.30 5.23 -6.31
C ILE A 203 2.11 4.09 -7.30
N LYS A 204 1.73 4.43 -8.53
CA LYS A 204 1.66 3.49 -9.64
C LYS A 204 2.92 3.62 -10.49
N VAL A 205 3.74 2.57 -10.48
CA VAL A 205 4.93 2.49 -11.33
C VAL A 205 4.55 1.80 -12.63
N ASN A 206 4.98 2.35 -13.75
CA ASN A 206 4.93 1.67 -15.03
C ASN A 206 6.22 0.87 -15.24
N ARG A 207 6.11 -0.41 -15.61
CA ARG A 207 7.28 -1.28 -15.84
C ARG A 207 7.78 -1.27 -17.29
N GLN A 208 6.99 -0.77 -18.24
CA GLN A 208 7.31 -0.77 -19.68
C GLN A 208 7.93 0.55 -20.14
N LYS A 209 7.56 1.65 -19.49
CA LYS A 209 8.12 2.98 -19.72
C LYS A 209 8.49 3.62 -18.40
N PRO A 210 9.51 4.49 -18.37
CA PRO A 210 9.91 5.17 -17.15
C PRO A 210 8.89 6.28 -16.80
N MET A 211 7.78 5.85 -16.22
CA MET A 211 6.64 6.68 -15.81
C MET A 211 6.14 6.23 -14.44
N ILE A 212 5.91 7.19 -13.55
CA ILE A 212 5.32 6.97 -12.23
C ILE A 212 4.17 7.95 -12.03
N THR A 213 3.02 7.45 -11.59
CA THR A 213 1.88 8.28 -11.18
C THR A 213 1.74 8.24 -9.67
N ILE A 214 1.69 9.41 -9.04
CA ILE A 214 1.43 9.58 -7.62
C ILE A 214 0.11 10.31 -7.44
N GLN A 215 -0.76 9.81 -6.57
CA GLN A 215 -2.00 10.46 -6.19
C GLN A 215 -2.15 10.50 -4.67
N THR A 216 -2.73 11.58 -4.15
CA THR A 216 -3.20 11.65 -2.76
C THR A 216 -4.71 11.54 -2.73
N TRP A 217 -5.22 10.86 -1.71
CA TRP A 217 -6.62 10.59 -1.49
C TRP A 217 -7.03 11.06 -0.11
N GLU A 218 -8.21 11.64 -0.01
CA GLU A 218 -8.82 12.09 1.25
C GLU A 218 -10.32 11.75 1.23
N TRP A 219 -10.91 11.63 2.42
CA TRP A 219 -12.36 11.48 2.56
C TRP A 219 -13.04 12.85 2.53
N ASP A 220 -13.93 13.06 1.57
CA ASP A 220 -14.80 14.22 1.56
C ASP A 220 -16.00 13.95 2.47
N SER A 221 -16.10 14.72 3.55
CA SER A 221 -17.18 14.61 4.53
C SER A 221 -18.52 15.11 3.99
N ASP A 222 -18.53 16.00 3.00
CA ASP A 222 -19.77 16.53 2.43
C ASP A 222 -20.39 15.54 1.46
N SER A 223 -19.59 14.97 0.55
CA SER A 223 -20.05 13.95 -0.39
C SER A 223 -20.04 12.52 0.17
N GLN A 224 -19.49 12.31 1.37
CA GLN A 224 -19.32 11.01 2.02
C GLN A 224 -18.59 10.00 1.11
N ARG A 225 -17.55 10.47 0.41
CA ARG A 225 -16.81 9.67 -0.58
C ARG A 225 -15.32 10.00 -0.56
N PRO A 226 -14.47 9.01 -0.87
CA PRO A 226 -13.06 9.26 -1.12
C PRO A 226 -12.88 10.00 -2.45
N HIS A 227 -11.91 10.90 -2.52
CA HIS A 227 -11.56 11.61 -3.74
C HIS A 227 -10.06 11.87 -3.82
N VAL A 228 -9.56 12.07 -5.05
CA VAL A 228 -8.18 12.46 -5.30
C VAL A 228 -8.02 13.94 -5.02
N THR A 229 -7.06 14.32 -4.18
CA THR A 229 -6.75 15.73 -3.87
C THR A 229 -5.57 16.27 -4.66
N GLN A 230 -4.59 15.43 -4.98
CA GLN A 230 -3.42 15.78 -5.78
C GLN A 230 -3.08 14.64 -6.74
N SER A 231 -2.53 14.98 -7.91
CA SER A 231 -2.03 14.02 -8.89
C SER A 231 -0.77 14.56 -9.54
N CYS A 232 0.29 13.77 -9.48
CA CYS A 232 1.59 14.06 -10.05
C CYS A 232 2.03 12.90 -10.93
N VAL A 233 2.66 13.21 -12.06
CA VAL A 233 3.22 12.24 -13.00
C VAL A 233 4.69 12.58 -13.19
N ILE A 234 5.55 11.59 -12.97
CA ILE A 234 6.99 11.66 -13.17
C ILE A 234 7.32 10.82 -14.40
N GLU A 235 7.93 11.43 -15.42
CA GLU A 235 8.24 10.78 -16.70
C GLU A 235 9.65 11.10 -17.14
N LYS A 236 10.37 10.09 -17.66
CA LYS A 236 11.68 10.23 -18.30
C LYS A 236 11.54 10.05 -19.81
N THR A 237 12.05 11.02 -20.56
CA THR A 237 12.13 10.98 -22.03
C THR A 237 13.57 11.28 -22.43
N GLY A 238 14.30 10.26 -22.87
CA GLY A 238 15.77 10.34 -23.00
C GLY A 238 16.40 10.61 -21.64
N ASP A 239 17.25 11.64 -21.56
CA ASP A 239 17.89 12.05 -20.31
C ASP A 239 17.06 13.08 -19.50
N ASN A 240 15.92 13.52 -20.03
CA ASN A 240 15.12 14.56 -19.40
C ASN A 240 14.02 13.95 -18.52
N ILE A 241 13.99 14.33 -17.24
CA ILE A 241 12.96 13.94 -16.28
C ILE A 241 12.02 15.11 -16.02
N THR A 242 10.73 14.87 -16.25
CA THR A 242 9.65 15.83 -16.03
C THR A 242 8.76 15.41 -14.87
N VAL A 243 8.22 16.41 -14.17
CA VAL A 243 7.31 16.23 -13.03
C VAL A 243 6.11 17.15 -13.24
N SER A 244 4.92 16.59 -13.41
CA SER A 244 3.70 17.36 -13.63
C SER A 244 3.17 18.00 -12.34
N LYS A 245 2.44 19.11 -12.46
CA LYS A 245 1.64 19.77 -11.40
C LYS A 245 2.33 19.86 -10.03
N HIS A 246 3.43 20.61 -10.00
CA HIS A 246 4.50 20.63 -9.00
C HIS A 246 4.10 20.46 -7.51
N ALA A 247 4.99 19.77 -6.80
CA ALA A 247 5.07 19.47 -5.37
C ALA A 247 3.91 18.65 -4.76
N LEU A 248 4.24 17.47 -4.23
CA LEU A 248 3.31 16.68 -3.44
C LEU A 248 3.31 17.23 -2.00
N THR A 249 2.15 17.61 -1.49
CA THR A 249 2.02 18.17 -0.14
C THR A 249 1.26 17.20 0.75
N ILE A 250 1.83 16.88 1.91
CA ILE A 250 1.12 16.22 3.01
C ILE A 250 0.82 17.30 4.05
N PRO A 251 -0.45 17.70 4.23
CA PRO A 251 -0.81 18.69 5.22
C PRO A 251 -0.40 18.28 6.62
N PHE A 252 0.18 19.21 7.37
CA PHE A 252 0.72 18.93 8.71
C PHE A 252 -0.35 18.36 9.65
N ASN A 253 -1.54 18.94 9.61
CA ASN A 253 -2.68 18.53 10.43
C ASN A 253 -3.18 17.14 10.10
N LEU A 254 -3.15 16.72 8.83
CA LEU A 254 -3.53 15.37 8.44
C LEU A 254 -2.52 14.34 8.94
N LEU A 255 -1.22 14.66 8.94
CA LEU A 255 -0.18 13.79 9.48
C LEU A 255 -0.22 13.70 11.01
N LEU A 256 -0.23 14.83 11.71
CA LEU A 256 -0.07 14.88 13.17
C LEU A 256 -1.39 14.87 13.94
N GLY A 257 -2.53 15.09 13.28
CA GLY A 257 -3.85 15.20 13.92
C GLY A 257 -4.01 16.47 14.77
N ARG A 258 -3.20 17.49 14.53
CA ARG A 258 -3.25 18.79 15.24
C ARG A 258 -2.74 19.93 14.34
N PRO A 259 -3.13 21.18 14.58
CA PRO A 259 -2.51 22.31 13.90
C PRO A 259 -1.01 22.44 14.26
N PRO A 260 -0.24 23.15 13.42
CA PRO A 260 1.08 23.65 13.79
C PRO A 260 1.04 24.42 15.12
N SER A 261 2.06 24.20 15.94
CA SER A 261 2.21 24.78 17.29
C SER A 261 3.34 25.79 17.39
N ILE A 262 4.27 25.77 16.42
CA ILE A 262 5.43 26.66 16.34
C ILE A 262 5.65 27.09 14.88
N PRO A 263 6.26 28.25 14.61
CA PRO A 263 6.37 28.79 13.24
C PRO A 263 7.09 27.89 12.22
N ARG A 264 7.95 26.97 12.69
CA ARG A 264 8.68 26.03 11.82
C ARG A 264 7.89 24.77 11.46
N GLU A 265 6.75 24.52 12.11
CA GLU A 265 5.86 23.43 11.74
C GLU A 265 4.99 23.89 10.56
N THR A 266 5.17 23.23 9.42
CA THR A 266 4.47 23.55 8.18
C THR A 266 4.05 22.27 7.49
N ASP A 267 3.30 22.38 6.39
CA ASP A 267 3.03 21.20 5.57
C ASP A 267 4.32 20.57 5.06
N ILE A 268 4.28 19.25 4.90
CA ILE A 268 5.40 18.46 4.40
C ILE A 268 5.33 18.53 2.87
N ARG A 269 6.29 19.19 2.25
CA ARG A 269 6.32 19.43 0.80
C ARG A 269 7.45 18.64 0.17
N LEU A 270 7.10 17.66 -0.66
CA LEU A 270 8.06 16.93 -1.49
C LEU A 270 8.22 17.71 -2.79
N GLN A 271 9.42 18.26 -2.98
CA GLN A 271 9.77 19.09 -4.12
C GLN A 271 10.06 18.26 -5.36
N LYS A 272 10.24 18.94 -6.51
CA LYS A 272 10.58 18.27 -7.78
C LYS A 272 11.78 17.34 -7.63
N GLN A 273 12.82 17.74 -6.88
CA GLN A 273 14.03 16.93 -6.71
C GLN A 273 13.72 15.60 -6.00
N ASP A 274 12.97 15.63 -4.90
CA ASP A 274 12.55 14.42 -4.17
C ASP A 274 11.76 13.47 -5.08
N LEU A 275 10.87 14.03 -5.92
CA LEU A 275 10.08 13.25 -6.87
C LEU A 275 10.91 12.68 -8.02
N VAL A 276 11.93 13.40 -8.47
CA VAL A 276 12.90 12.91 -9.46
C VAL A 276 13.70 11.75 -8.87
N GLU A 277 14.14 11.83 -7.61
CA GLU A 277 14.88 10.77 -6.92
C GLU A 277 14.08 9.49 -6.77
N ILE A 278 12.78 9.60 -6.46
CA ILE A 278 11.85 8.46 -6.50
C ILE A 278 11.81 7.84 -7.89
N GLY A 279 11.71 8.67 -8.95
CA GLY A 279 11.73 8.21 -10.34
C GLY A 279 13.00 7.44 -10.68
N THR A 280 14.16 8.05 -10.44
CA THR A 280 15.46 7.49 -10.81
C THR A 280 15.74 6.18 -10.08
N GLY A 281 15.53 6.11 -8.76
CA GLY A 281 15.82 4.89 -8.00
C GLY A 281 14.98 3.69 -8.47
N VAL A 282 13.73 3.93 -8.87
CA VAL A 282 12.85 2.87 -9.37
C VAL A 282 13.26 2.42 -10.77
N TRP A 283 13.59 3.35 -11.66
CA TRP A 283 13.99 3.02 -13.03
C TRP A 283 15.35 2.32 -13.07
N ASP A 284 16.29 2.70 -12.20
CA ASP A 284 17.57 2.01 -12.05
C ASP A 284 17.36 0.53 -11.66
N MET A 285 16.43 0.27 -10.73
CA MET A 285 16.05 -1.10 -10.34
C MET A 285 15.35 -1.88 -11.47
N GLN A 286 14.67 -1.18 -12.38
CA GLN A 286 14.06 -1.77 -13.58
C GLN A 286 15.04 -1.91 -14.75
N GLY A 287 16.22 -1.29 -14.69
CA GLY A 287 17.19 -1.21 -15.79
C GLY A 287 16.76 -0.27 -16.93
N LEU A 288 16.08 0.84 -16.63
CA LEU A 288 15.52 1.82 -17.58
C LEU A 288 16.18 3.22 -17.53
#